data_AF-A0A6L3Y7B8-F1
#
_entry.id   AF-A0A6L3Y7B8-F1
#
_cell.length_a   1.000
_cell.length_b   1.000
_cell.length_c   1.000
_cell.angle_alpha   90.00
_cell.angle_beta   90.00
_cell.angle_gamma   90.00
#
_symmetry.space_group_name_H-M   'P 1'
#
loop_
_entity.id
_entity.type
_entity.pdbx_description
1 polymer ?
#
loop_
_entity_poly.entity_id
_entity_poly.type
_entity_poly.pdbx_seq_one_letter_code
_entity_poly.pdbx_strand_id
1 'polypeptide(L)'
;MSKTTNKFSPEVRARAVRMVLDHEGEYSSRWAAVSSIAAKIGCTAQTLNEWVKRAEVDSGSRPGLPSDVAEKMKALERENRELRQANEILRKASAYFANGGARPPIETMISFIDEHRSVFGVEPICRLLPIAPSTYYENVAKRLDVDRLSVRARSDIALGIEIRRVFEANFRVYGVRKVWRQLKREGFDVARCTVARLMRSMGLQGIIRGKPIRTTFPDKTAPSPLDRVKRQFKAAAPNRLWVSDFTYVATWQGFVYVAFVIDAFARRIVGWRVSRTAHAGFVLDALEQALHERRPVHGGGLVHHSDRGVQYVSIKYSERLAEAGIEPSVGSVGDSYDNALAETINGLYKAEVIHRRGPWRSFEAVEFATLEWVDWFNHRRLLEPIGNIPPAEAEEQYYAMLDEPAMAA
;
A
#
# COMPACT_ATOMS: atom_id res chain seq x y z
N MET A 1 12.09 15.39 -47.28
CA MET A 1 12.04 15.82 -48.70
C MET A 1 13.15 16.83 -48.93
N SER A 2 14.15 16.46 -49.72
CA SER A 2 15.26 17.35 -50.11
C SER A 2 14.66 18.62 -50.74
N LYS A 3 14.96 19.80 -50.16
CA LYS A 3 14.67 21.07 -50.83
C LYS A 3 15.55 21.08 -52.08
N THR A 4 14.97 20.80 -53.24
CA THR A 4 15.64 20.99 -54.52
C THR A 4 16.04 22.46 -54.59
N THR A 5 17.31 22.75 -54.32
CA THR A 5 17.91 24.07 -54.44
C THR A 5 17.76 24.48 -55.90
N ASN A 6 16.75 25.29 -56.14
CA ASN A 6 16.34 25.69 -57.48
C ASN A 6 17.47 26.56 -58.07
N LYS A 7 18.09 26.10 -59.17
CA LYS A 7 19.38 26.58 -59.71
C LYS A 7 19.45 28.08 -60.07
N PHE A 8 18.32 28.79 -60.10
CA PHE A 8 18.22 30.18 -60.49
C PHE A 8 17.76 31.06 -59.33
N SER A 9 18.44 32.18 -59.10
CA SER A 9 18.06 33.15 -58.06
C SER A 9 16.71 33.83 -58.38
N PRO A 10 15.98 34.34 -57.37
CA PRO A 10 14.73 35.07 -57.59
C PRO A 10 14.86 36.25 -58.56
N GLU A 11 15.99 36.97 -58.51
CA GLU A 11 16.28 38.12 -59.38
C GLU A 11 16.44 37.69 -60.84
N VAL A 12 17.10 36.56 -61.09
CA VAL A 12 17.27 36.00 -62.44
C VAL A 12 15.91 35.58 -63.02
N ARG A 13 15.02 35.01 -62.20
CA ARG A 13 13.66 34.62 -62.64
C ARG A 13 12.80 35.83 -62.95
N ALA A 14 12.78 36.83 -62.05
CA ALA A 14 12.04 38.07 -62.26
C ALA A 14 12.50 38.79 -63.53
N ARG A 15 13.82 38.85 -63.76
CA ARG A 15 14.40 39.43 -64.99
C ARG A 15 13.99 38.66 -66.24
N ALA A 16 14.05 37.33 -66.21
CA ALA A 16 13.70 36.49 -67.35
C ALA A 16 12.20 36.57 -67.70
N VAL A 17 11.33 36.61 -66.68
CA VAL A 17 9.88 36.82 -66.86
C VAL A 17 9.61 38.19 -67.47
N ARG A 18 10.22 39.25 -66.92
CA ARG A 18 10.09 40.61 -67.45
C ARG A 18 10.52 40.68 -68.92
N MET A 19 11.65 40.09 -69.28
CA MET A 19 12.12 40.05 -70.67
C MET A 19 11.12 39.36 -71.62
N VAL A 20 10.39 38.33 -71.17
CA VAL A 20 9.37 37.68 -72.00
C VAL A 20 8.15 38.59 -72.16
N LEU A 21 7.68 39.21 -71.09
CA LEU A 21 6.50 40.07 -71.11
C LEU A 21 6.74 41.37 -71.89
N ASP A 22 7.90 42.00 -71.74
CA ASP A 22 8.23 43.27 -72.40
C ASP A 22 8.46 43.12 -73.91
N HIS A 23 8.98 41.97 -74.37
CA HIS A 23 9.34 41.74 -75.77
C HIS A 23 8.39 40.78 -76.51
N GLU A 24 7.23 40.42 -75.95
CA GLU A 24 6.32 39.44 -76.56
C GLU A 24 5.89 39.83 -77.98
N GLY A 25 5.70 41.13 -78.24
CA GLY A 25 5.28 41.68 -79.54
C GLY A 25 6.37 41.69 -80.63
N GLU A 26 7.63 41.42 -80.29
CA GLU A 26 8.74 41.38 -81.25
C GLU A 26 8.95 39.98 -81.88
N TYR A 27 8.22 38.97 -81.41
CA TYR A 27 8.32 37.59 -81.87
C TYR A 27 7.01 37.13 -82.53
N SER A 28 7.10 36.12 -83.41
CA SER A 28 5.95 35.56 -84.12
C SER A 28 4.91 34.88 -83.22
N SER A 29 5.30 34.50 -82.00
CA SER A 29 4.40 34.02 -80.96
C SER A 29 5.06 34.12 -79.59
N ARG A 30 4.24 34.12 -78.54
CA ARG A 30 4.71 34.03 -77.15
C ARG A 30 5.64 32.84 -76.88
N TRP A 31 5.35 31.68 -77.48
CA TRP A 31 6.20 30.51 -77.34
C TRP A 31 7.57 30.69 -78.02
N ALA A 32 7.63 31.44 -79.12
CA ALA A 32 8.88 31.83 -79.77
C ALA A 32 9.70 32.79 -78.88
N ALA A 33 9.06 33.78 -78.25
CA ALA A 33 9.70 34.66 -77.26
C ALA A 33 10.25 33.86 -76.06
N VAL A 34 9.43 32.98 -75.46
CA VAL A 34 9.83 32.11 -74.35
C VAL A 34 10.98 31.18 -74.74
N SER A 35 10.94 30.55 -75.92
CA SER A 35 11.99 29.62 -76.36
C SER A 35 13.32 30.34 -76.62
N SER A 36 13.28 31.52 -77.25
CA SER A 36 14.46 32.38 -77.49
C SER A 36 15.09 32.87 -76.19
N ILE A 37 14.28 33.38 -75.26
CA ILE A 37 14.77 33.95 -74.00
C ILE A 37 15.23 32.85 -73.05
N ALA A 38 14.55 31.70 -72.98
CA ALA A 38 14.96 30.58 -72.15
C ALA A 38 16.35 30.04 -72.53
N ALA A 39 16.62 29.89 -73.83
CA ALA A 39 17.93 29.47 -74.34
C ALA A 39 19.06 30.45 -73.94
N LYS A 40 18.78 31.77 -73.95
CA LYS A 40 19.74 32.82 -73.56
C LYS A 40 19.96 32.93 -72.04
N ILE A 41 18.94 32.60 -71.23
CA ILE A 41 19.01 32.58 -69.75
C ILE A 41 19.61 31.27 -69.22
N GLY A 42 19.62 30.20 -70.03
CA GLY A 42 20.17 28.89 -69.67
C GLY A 42 19.17 27.98 -68.95
N CYS A 43 17.87 28.19 -69.12
CA CYS A 43 16.81 27.31 -68.61
C CYS A 43 16.01 26.67 -69.75
N THR A 44 15.18 25.66 -69.45
CA THR A 44 14.31 25.08 -70.47
C THR A 44 13.15 26.03 -70.80
N ALA A 45 12.68 26.02 -72.05
CA ALA A 45 11.54 26.82 -72.47
C ALA A 45 10.29 26.55 -71.62
N GLN A 46 10.09 25.30 -71.20
CA GLN A 46 9.00 24.92 -70.32
C GLN A 46 9.12 25.55 -68.93
N THR A 47 10.31 25.57 -68.32
CA THR A 47 10.53 26.19 -67.01
C THR A 47 10.29 27.70 -67.05
N LEU A 48 10.77 28.40 -68.09
CA LEU A 48 10.49 29.83 -68.25
C LEU A 48 8.99 30.10 -68.49
N ASN A 49 8.33 29.27 -69.30
CA ASN A 49 6.88 29.36 -69.52
C ASN A 49 6.11 29.22 -68.20
N GLU A 50 6.50 28.29 -67.32
CA GLU A 50 5.90 28.12 -66.00
C GLU A 50 6.12 29.32 -65.08
N TRP A 51 7.29 29.96 -65.12
CA TRP A 51 7.53 31.20 -64.38
C TRP A 51 6.67 32.37 -64.87
N VAL A 52 6.55 32.53 -66.19
CA VAL A 52 5.70 33.59 -66.78
C VAL A 52 4.24 33.34 -66.43
N LYS A 53 3.75 32.10 -66.58
CA LYS A 53 2.38 31.73 -66.16
C LYS A 53 2.14 31.99 -64.67
N ARG A 54 3.14 31.75 -63.81
CA ARG A 54 3.04 32.01 -62.37
C ARG A 54 2.97 33.51 -62.08
N ALA A 55 3.82 34.31 -62.73
CA ALA A 55 3.83 35.76 -62.59
C ALA A 55 2.51 36.40 -63.07
N GLU A 56 1.89 35.87 -64.11
CA GLU A 56 0.56 36.33 -64.56
C GLU A 56 -0.57 35.98 -63.61
N VAL A 57 -0.47 34.84 -62.91
CA VAL A 57 -1.39 34.48 -61.83
C VAL A 57 -1.19 35.41 -60.64
N ASP A 58 0.07 35.73 -60.31
CA ASP A 58 0.43 36.64 -59.22
C ASP A 58 0.03 38.11 -59.51
N SER A 59 0.04 38.54 -60.79
CA SER A 59 -0.41 39.87 -61.23
C SER A 59 -1.92 39.98 -61.47
N GLY A 60 -2.66 38.88 -61.36
CA GLY A 60 -4.11 38.82 -61.65
C GLY A 60 -4.46 38.84 -63.15
N SER A 61 -3.47 38.79 -64.04
CA SER A 61 -3.66 38.74 -65.49
C SER A 61 -4.14 37.36 -65.98
N ARG A 62 -4.01 36.33 -65.14
CA ARG A 62 -4.46 34.96 -65.41
C ARG A 62 -5.23 34.40 -64.21
N PRO A 63 -6.35 33.67 -64.41
CA PRO A 63 -7.04 32.97 -63.33
C PRO A 63 -6.13 31.94 -62.64
N GLY A 64 -6.02 32.01 -61.31
CA GLY A 64 -5.25 31.09 -60.49
C GLY A 64 -5.11 31.60 -59.05
N LEU A 65 -4.56 30.78 -58.15
CA LEU A 65 -4.25 31.20 -56.78
C LEU A 65 -2.86 31.88 -56.76
N PRO A 66 -2.78 33.17 -56.39
CA PRO A 66 -1.50 33.86 -56.25
C PRO A 66 -0.58 33.16 -55.25
N SER A 67 0.72 33.19 -55.52
CA SER A 67 1.75 32.52 -54.73
C SER A 67 1.77 33.01 -53.28
N ASP A 68 1.56 34.31 -53.05
CA ASP A 68 1.50 34.90 -51.72
C ASP A 68 0.27 34.41 -50.94
N VAL A 69 -0.88 34.26 -51.61
CA VAL A 69 -2.10 33.69 -51.01
C VAL A 69 -1.89 32.21 -50.70
N ALA A 70 -1.25 31.45 -51.59
CA ALA A 70 -0.94 30.03 -51.34
C ALA A 70 0.02 29.83 -50.16
N GLU A 71 1.04 30.67 -50.02
CA GLU A 71 1.95 30.65 -48.87
C GLU A 71 1.25 31.04 -47.57
N LYS A 72 0.43 32.10 -47.58
CA LYS A 72 -0.40 32.50 -46.43
C LYS A 72 -1.39 31.41 -46.04
N MET A 73 -2.06 30.79 -47.00
CA MET A 73 -3.00 29.69 -46.74
C MET A 73 -2.29 28.52 -46.06
N LYS A 74 -1.11 28.13 -46.55
CA LYS A 74 -0.31 27.07 -45.92
C LYS A 74 0.14 27.43 -44.50
N ALA A 75 0.52 28.69 -44.26
CA ALA A 75 0.88 29.16 -42.93
C ALA A 75 -0.31 29.12 -41.97
N LEU A 76 -1.47 29.62 -42.42
CA LEU A 76 -2.72 29.60 -41.65
C LEU A 76 -3.22 28.18 -41.39
N GLU A 77 -3.14 27.27 -42.35
CA GLU A 77 -3.50 25.86 -42.15
C GLU A 77 -2.63 25.19 -41.08
N ARG A 78 -1.33 25.51 -41.07
CA ARG A 78 -0.41 25.03 -40.05
C ARG A 78 -0.78 25.61 -38.67
N GLU A 79 -0.97 26.92 -38.58
CA GLU A 79 -1.37 27.59 -37.35
C GLU A 79 -2.70 27.04 -36.84
N ASN A 80 -3.70 26.85 -37.70
CA ASN A 80 -5.00 26.31 -37.33
C ASN A 80 -4.87 24.88 -36.78
N ARG A 81 -3.96 24.07 -37.34
CA ARG A 81 -3.67 22.73 -36.82
C ARG A 81 -3.04 22.78 -35.43
N GLU A 82 -2.04 23.65 -35.24
CA GLU A 82 -1.37 23.84 -33.94
C GLU A 82 -2.34 24.36 -32.88
N LEU A 83 -3.21 25.33 -33.24
CA LEU A 83 -4.25 25.86 -32.36
C LEU A 83 -5.33 24.83 -32.02
N ARG A 84 -5.77 24.01 -32.99
CA ARG A 84 -6.72 22.91 -32.73
C ARG A 84 -6.13 21.89 -31.75
N GLN A 85 -4.86 21.51 -31.95
CA GLN A 85 -4.15 20.61 -31.05
C GLN A 85 -4.05 21.22 -29.64
N ALA A 86 -3.67 22.49 -29.53
CA ALA A 86 -3.55 23.17 -28.25
C ALA A 86 -4.88 23.26 -27.50
N ASN A 87 -5.97 23.60 -28.20
CA ASN A 87 -7.32 23.62 -27.64
C ASN A 87 -7.76 22.24 -27.15
N GLU A 88 -7.43 21.17 -27.88
CA GLU A 88 -7.76 19.82 -27.43
C GLU A 88 -7.00 19.43 -26.16
N ILE A 89 -5.70 19.76 -26.08
CA ILE A 89 -4.88 19.54 -24.89
C ILE A 89 -5.47 20.30 -23.69
N LEU A 90 -5.79 21.60 -23.86
CA LEU A 90 -6.38 22.42 -22.79
C LEU A 90 -7.74 21.90 -22.34
N ARG A 91 -8.58 21.42 -23.28
CA ARG A 91 -9.87 20.80 -22.94
C ARG A 91 -9.68 19.53 -22.10
N LYS A 92 -8.76 18.65 -22.49
CA LYS A 92 -8.45 17.42 -21.74
C LYS A 92 -7.82 17.73 -20.38
N ALA A 93 -6.89 18.68 -20.34
CA ALA A 93 -6.25 19.12 -19.11
C ALA A 93 -7.27 19.73 -18.14
N SER A 94 -8.17 20.60 -18.61
CA SER A 94 -9.23 21.20 -17.79
C SER A 94 -10.12 20.14 -17.15
N ALA A 95 -10.53 19.12 -17.91
CA ALA A 95 -11.29 17.99 -17.37
C ALA A 95 -10.48 17.15 -16.36
N TYR A 96 -9.20 16.88 -16.66
CA TYR A 96 -8.34 16.05 -15.83
C TYR A 96 -7.98 16.72 -14.48
N PHE A 97 -7.74 18.03 -14.51
CA PHE A 97 -7.34 18.81 -13.33
C PHE A 97 -8.52 19.52 -12.64
N ALA A 98 -9.77 19.24 -13.01
CA ALA A 98 -10.96 19.94 -12.51
C ALA A 98 -11.07 19.95 -10.96
N ASN A 99 -10.56 18.92 -10.29
CA ASN A 99 -10.57 18.79 -8.83
C ASN A 99 -9.29 19.34 -8.15
N GLY A 100 -8.31 19.82 -8.93
CA GLY A 100 -7.06 20.40 -8.45
C GLY A 100 -7.15 21.91 -8.32
N GLY A 101 -6.49 22.49 -7.31
CA GLY A 101 -6.40 23.95 -7.18
C GLY A 101 -5.62 24.62 -8.34
N ALA A 102 -5.39 25.93 -8.23
CA ALA A 102 -4.79 26.77 -9.28
C ALA A 102 -3.43 26.29 -9.86
N ARG A 103 -2.73 25.36 -9.19
CA ARG A 103 -1.53 24.70 -9.70
C ARG A 103 -1.61 23.19 -9.43
N PRO A 104 -1.77 22.33 -10.46
CA PRO A 104 -1.75 20.89 -10.28
C PRO A 104 -0.40 20.40 -9.74
N PRO A 105 -0.38 19.34 -8.89
CA PRO A 105 0.86 18.71 -8.46
C PRO A 105 1.70 18.21 -9.65
N ILE A 106 3.03 18.25 -9.51
CA ILE A 106 3.96 17.80 -10.56
C ILE A 106 3.70 16.34 -10.95
N GLU A 107 3.43 15.47 -9.99
CA GLU A 107 3.12 14.05 -10.24
C GLU A 107 1.87 13.89 -11.11
N THR A 108 0.82 14.66 -10.85
CA THR A 108 -0.42 14.66 -11.63
C THR A 108 -0.20 15.17 -13.06
N MET A 109 0.65 16.19 -13.24
CA MET A 109 1.03 16.67 -14.58
C MET A 109 1.84 15.63 -15.35
N ILE A 110 2.76 14.93 -14.69
CA ILE A 110 3.53 13.86 -15.31
C ILE A 110 2.61 12.71 -15.73
N SER A 111 1.64 12.30 -14.90
CA SER A 111 0.64 11.30 -15.27
C SER A 111 -0.18 11.71 -16.49
N PHE A 112 -0.63 12.97 -16.54
CA PHE A 112 -1.34 13.49 -17.71
C PHE A 112 -0.49 13.43 -18.99
N ILE A 113 0.79 13.81 -18.90
CA ILE A 113 1.74 13.70 -20.02
C ILE A 113 1.88 12.23 -20.44
N ASP A 114 2.03 11.31 -19.49
CA ASP A 114 2.17 9.88 -19.77
C ASP A 114 0.97 9.30 -20.53
N GLU A 115 -0.24 9.71 -20.16
CA GLU A 115 -1.49 9.26 -20.80
C GLU A 115 -1.66 9.81 -22.23
N HIS A 116 -1.11 11.00 -22.51
CA HIS A 116 -1.41 11.73 -23.75
C HIS A 116 -0.22 11.91 -24.70
N ARG A 117 1.01 11.55 -24.28
CA ARG A 117 2.24 11.72 -25.08
C ARG A 117 2.21 10.98 -26.41
N SER A 118 1.49 9.86 -26.51
CA SER A 118 1.37 9.09 -27.77
C SER A 118 0.57 9.82 -28.85
N VAL A 119 -0.37 10.69 -28.43
CA VAL A 119 -1.27 11.42 -29.33
C VAL A 119 -0.72 12.81 -29.65
N PHE A 120 -0.22 13.53 -28.64
CA PHE A 120 0.17 14.93 -28.80
C PHE A 120 1.69 15.17 -28.79
N GLY A 121 2.49 14.21 -28.32
CA GLY A 121 3.90 14.43 -27.98
C GLY A 121 4.09 15.16 -26.65
N VAL A 122 5.29 15.06 -26.10
CA VAL A 122 5.63 15.65 -24.78
C VAL A 122 5.73 17.17 -24.86
N GLU A 123 6.45 17.71 -25.85
CA GLU A 123 6.67 19.16 -25.94
C GLU A 123 5.39 19.97 -26.12
N PRO A 124 4.42 19.60 -26.98
CA PRO A 124 3.18 20.36 -27.12
C PRO A 124 2.36 20.40 -25.83
N ILE A 125 2.37 19.31 -25.05
CA ILE A 125 1.70 19.26 -23.74
C ILE A 125 2.41 20.18 -22.74
N CYS A 126 3.74 20.07 -22.63
CA CYS A 126 4.55 20.87 -21.70
C CYS A 126 4.51 22.38 -22.01
N ARG A 127 4.27 22.80 -23.25
CA ARG A 127 4.08 24.23 -23.58
C ARG A 127 2.80 24.81 -22.96
N LEU A 128 1.79 23.98 -22.71
CA LEU A 128 0.48 24.39 -22.22
C LEU A 128 0.28 24.13 -20.73
N LEU A 129 1.16 23.33 -20.12
CA LEU A 129 1.16 23.06 -18.68
C LEU A 129 2.35 23.73 -18.00
N PRO A 130 2.28 24.06 -16.70
CA PRO A 130 3.37 24.69 -15.96
C PRO A 130 4.47 23.68 -15.57
N ILE A 131 5.00 22.93 -16.54
CA ILE A 131 6.06 21.92 -16.38
C ILE A 131 7.02 21.93 -17.58
N ALA A 132 8.32 21.94 -17.30
CA ALA A 132 9.34 21.88 -18.34
C ALA A 132 9.51 20.45 -18.90
N PRO A 133 9.79 20.26 -20.21
CA PRO A 133 10.10 18.95 -20.78
C PRO A 133 11.26 18.24 -20.08
N SER A 134 12.30 18.97 -19.67
CA SER A 134 13.43 18.44 -18.90
C SER A 134 12.99 17.82 -17.57
N THR A 135 12.05 18.45 -16.85
CA THR A 135 11.49 17.91 -15.60
C THR A 135 10.74 16.61 -15.81
N TYR A 136 10.00 16.49 -16.93
CA TYR A 136 9.32 15.26 -17.31
C TYR A 136 10.34 14.13 -17.59
N TYR A 137 11.31 14.38 -18.48
CA TYR A 137 12.30 13.37 -18.84
C TYR A 137 13.22 12.98 -17.67
N GLU A 138 13.54 13.92 -16.78
CA GLU A 138 14.28 13.63 -15.55
C GLU A 138 13.48 12.71 -14.61
N ASN A 139 12.15 12.89 -14.51
CA ASN A 139 11.30 11.97 -13.76
C ASN A 139 11.21 10.59 -14.42
N VAL A 140 11.13 10.53 -15.75
CA VAL A 140 11.17 9.26 -16.49
C VAL A 140 12.52 8.55 -16.24
N ALA A 141 13.64 9.28 -16.29
CA ALA A 141 14.95 8.72 -16.02
C ALA A 141 15.06 8.17 -14.58
N LYS A 142 14.55 8.91 -13.58
CA LYS A 142 14.49 8.46 -12.18
C LYS A 142 13.63 7.22 -11.95
N ARG A 143 12.59 6.99 -12.77
CA ARG A 143 11.76 5.79 -12.71
C ARG A 143 12.46 4.57 -13.30
N LEU A 144 13.31 4.78 -14.30
CA LEU A 144 14.06 3.72 -14.99
C LEU A 144 15.37 3.37 -14.28
N ASP A 145 15.96 4.32 -13.58
CA ASP A 145 17.28 4.21 -12.96
C ASP A 145 17.22 4.66 -11.49
N VAL A 146 17.30 3.69 -10.59
CA VAL A 146 17.26 3.90 -9.13
C VAL A 146 18.45 4.76 -8.67
N ASP A 147 19.59 4.75 -9.37
CA ASP A 147 20.77 5.52 -8.96
C ASP A 147 20.63 7.02 -9.19
N ARG A 148 19.67 7.44 -10.01
CA ARG A 148 19.30 8.85 -10.17
C ARG A 148 18.38 9.37 -9.07
N LEU A 149 17.91 8.50 -8.18
CA LEU A 149 17.12 8.90 -7.02
C LEU A 149 18.03 9.51 -5.95
N SER A 150 17.44 10.38 -5.12
CA SER A 150 18.15 10.91 -3.96
C SER A 150 18.54 9.78 -2.99
N VAL A 151 19.60 9.99 -2.21
CA VAL A 151 20.04 9.03 -1.17
C VAL A 151 18.87 8.64 -0.25
N ARG A 152 18.03 9.62 0.11
CA ARG A 152 16.83 9.40 0.91
C ARG A 152 15.81 8.50 0.19
N ALA A 153 15.53 8.73 -1.09
CA ALA A 153 14.57 7.93 -1.84
C ALA A 153 15.04 6.49 -2.01
N ARG A 154 16.34 6.26 -2.27
CA ARG A 154 16.92 4.91 -2.29
C ARG A 154 16.81 4.22 -0.93
N SER A 155 17.13 4.94 0.14
CA SER A 155 17.00 4.43 1.52
C SER A 155 15.54 4.10 1.87
N ASP A 156 14.60 4.94 1.45
CA ASP A 156 13.16 4.72 1.64
C ASP A 156 12.66 3.47 0.90
N ILE A 157 13.18 3.19 -0.31
CA ILE A 157 12.87 1.96 -1.05
C ILE A 157 13.37 0.73 -0.27
N ALA A 158 14.63 0.73 0.14
CA ALA A 158 15.21 -0.38 0.92
C ALA A 158 14.46 -0.61 2.24
N LEU A 159 14.19 0.47 2.97
CA LEU A 159 13.42 0.41 4.22
C LEU A 159 11.96 -0.02 3.99
N GLY A 160 11.36 0.35 2.85
CA GLY A 160 10.01 -0.08 2.47
C GLY A 160 9.90 -1.59 2.33
N ILE A 161 10.93 -2.25 1.80
CA ILE A 161 11.02 -3.72 1.71
C ILE A 161 11.01 -4.33 3.12
N GLU A 162 11.83 -3.80 4.02
CA GLU A 162 11.94 -4.31 5.39
C GLU A 162 10.67 -4.07 6.22
N ILE A 163 10.05 -2.89 6.10
CA ILE A 163 8.75 -2.60 6.70
C ILE A 163 7.70 -3.61 6.23
N ARG A 164 7.67 -3.91 4.93
CA ARG A 164 6.74 -4.90 4.37
C ARG A 164 7.04 -6.29 4.90
N ARG A 165 8.31 -6.73 4.90
CA ARG A 165 8.71 -8.03 5.47
C ARG A 165 8.25 -8.16 6.92
N VAL A 166 8.54 -7.18 7.76
CA VAL A 166 8.13 -7.16 9.16
C VAL A 166 6.60 -7.21 9.29
N PHE A 167 5.88 -6.44 8.49
CA PHE A 167 4.41 -6.44 8.50
C PHE A 167 3.84 -7.81 8.12
N GLU A 168 4.30 -8.40 7.03
CA GLU A 168 3.89 -9.72 6.53
C GLU A 168 4.20 -10.84 7.53
N ALA A 169 5.43 -10.88 8.04
CA ALA A 169 5.87 -11.89 9.02
C ALA A 169 5.14 -11.79 10.37
N ASN A 170 4.59 -10.61 10.71
CA ASN A 170 3.84 -10.39 11.94
C ASN A 170 2.33 -10.39 11.68
N PHE A 171 1.90 -11.41 10.93
CA PHE A 171 0.53 -11.69 10.61
C PHE A 171 -0.17 -10.52 9.91
N ARG A 172 0.48 -9.47 9.40
CA ARG A 172 -0.17 -8.22 8.95
C ARG A 172 -1.02 -7.51 10.03
N VAL A 173 -0.68 -7.66 11.32
CA VAL A 173 -1.46 -7.05 12.41
C VAL A 173 -0.76 -5.85 13.04
N TYR A 174 0.55 -5.72 12.87
CA TYR A 174 1.33 -4.64 13.47
C TYR A 174 1.02 -3.29 12.83
N GLY A 175 0.67 -2.32 13.68
CA GLY A 175 0.70 -0.91 13.32
C GLY A 175 2.10 -0.31 13.44
N VAL A 176 2.21 0.98 13.10
CA VAL A 176 3.46 1.76 13.08
C VAL A 176 4.36 1.52 14.28
N ARG A 177 3.81 1.55 15.50
CA ARG A 177 4.62 1.42 16.73
C ARG A 177 5.28 0.04 16.83
N LYS A 178 4.56 -1.04 16.51
CA LYS A 178 5.10 -2.41 16.61
C LYS A 178 6.04 -2.75 15.47
N VAL A 179 5.75 -2.29 14.24
CA VAL A 179 6.70 -2.40 13.11
C VAL A 179 8.01 -1.68 13.46
N TRP A 180 7.93 -0.45 13.95
CA TRP A 180 9.11 0.30 14.37
C TRP A 180 9.90 -0.38 15.49
N ARG A 181 9.22 -0.93 16.50
CA ARG A 181 9.88 -1.69 17.59
C ARG A 181 10.54 -2.97 17.07
N GLN A 182 9.91 -3.69 16.15
CA GLN A 182 10.49 -4.87 15.54
C GLN A 182 11.73 -4.51 14.70
N LEU A 183 11.66 -3.47 13.88
CA LEU A 183 12.82 -2.98 13.12
C LEU A 183 13.98 -2.56 14.05
N LYS A 184 13.69 -1.89 15.16
CA LYS A 184 14.73 -1.57 16.16
C LYS A 184 15.37 -2.82 16.76
N ARG A 185 14.59 -3.87 17.05
CA ARG A 185 15.10 -5.15 17.54
C ARG A 185 15.99 -5.86 16.51
N GLU A 186 15.73 -5.65 15.23
CA GLU A 186 16.52 -6.17 14.10
C GLU A 186 17.70 -5.25 13.73
N GLY A 187 17.99 -4.22 14.52
CA GLY A 187 19.16 -3.35 14.34
C GLY A 187 18.98 -2.14 13.43
N PHE A 188 17.76 -1.84 12.97
CA PHE A 188 17.51 -0.68 12.13
C PHE A 188 17.44 0.62 12.94
N ASP A 189 18.33 1.57 12.65
CA ASP A 189 18.24 2.93 13.18
C ASP A 189 17.32 3.80 12.30
N VAL A 190 16.04 3.80 12.66
CA VAL A 190 15.01 4.54 11.93
C VAL A 190 14.07 5.28 12.87
N ALA A 191 13.74 6.53 12.50
CA ALA A 191 12.74 7.32 13.19
C ALA A 191 11.32 6.75 12.97
N ARG A 192 10.51 6.75 14.03
CA ARG A 192 9.11 6.29 13.98
C ARG A 192 8.27 7.02 12.92
N CYS A 193 8.52 8.32 12.69
CA CYS A 193 7.81 9.11 11.69
C CYS A 193 8.13 8.65 10.25
N THR A 194 9.34 8.15 9.98
CA THR A 194 9.72 7.55 8.70
C THR A 194 8.92 6.27 8.46
N VAL A 195 8.87 5.37 9.45
CA VAL A 195 8.04 4.15 9.37
C VAL A 195 6.57 4.51 9.13
N ALA A 196 6.04 5.49 9.86
CA ALA A 196 4.66 5.95 9.70
C ALA A 196 4.36 6.46 8.28
N ARG A 197 5.27 7.27 7.72
CA ARG A 197 5.16 7.82 6.37
C ARG A 197 5.19 6.72 5.31
N LEU A 198 6.14 5.78 5.42
CA LEU A 198 6.30 4.69 4.45
C LEU A 198 5.17 3.66 4.54
N MET A 199 4.70 3.32 5.73
CA MET A 199 3.51 2.47 5.88
C MET A 199 2.29 3.12 5.22
N ARG A 200 2.09 4.43 5.41
CA ARG A 200 0.99 5.17 4.78
C ARG A 200 1.10 5.16 3.26
N SER A 201 2.29 5.43 2.69
CA SER A 201 2.46 5.41 1.23
C SER A 201 2.28 4.02 0.61
N MET A 202 2.51 2.96 1.39
CA MET A 202 2.29 1.57 0.98
C MET A 202 0.87 1.04 1.28
N GLY A 203 0.01 1.83 1.92
CA GLY A 203 -1.33 1.39 2.34
C GLY A 203 -1.31 0.35 3.47
N LEU A 204 -0.22 0.24 4.23
CA LEU A 204 -0.10 -0.72 5.34
C LEU A 204 -0.70 -0.14 6.62
N GLN A 205 -1.62 -0.87 7.23
CA GLN A 205 -2.27 -0.47 8.48
C GLN A 205 -2.36 -1.68 9.43
N GLY A 206 -2.05 -1.43 10.72
CA GLY A 206 -2.24 -2.41 11.78
C GLY A 206 -3.71 -2.57 12.15
N ILE A 207 -4.04 -3.69 12.80
CA ILE A 207 -5.41 -3.97 13.22
C ILE A 207 -5.80 -3.10 14.42
N ILE A 208 -7.01 -2.55 14.36
CA ILE A 208 -7.68 -1.87 15.47
C ILE A 208 -8.80 -2.80 15.94
N ARG A 209 -8.90 -3.04 17.25
CA ARG A 209 -10.03 -3.79 17.79
C ARG A 209 -11.33 -3.02 17.58
N GLY A 210 -12.39 -3.74 17.18
CA GLY A 210 -13.75 -3.20 17.14
C GLY A 210 -14.31 -2.89 18.54
N LYS A 211 -15.49 -2.27 18.58
CA LYS A 211 -16.20 -1.95 19.84
C LYS A 211 -16.57 -3.25 20.60
N PRO A 212 -16.39 -3.29 21.93
CA PRO A 212 -16.84 -4.43 22.73
C PRO A 212 -18.37 -4.52 22.75
N ILE A 213 -18.91 -5.74 22.65
CA ILE A 213 -20.33 -6.05 22.78
C ILE A 213 -20.50 -6.82 24.10
N ARG A 214 -21.37 -6.36 24.99
CA ARG A 214 -21.64 -7.00 26.29
C ARG A 214 -22.74 -8.05 26.11
N THR A 215 -22.46 -9.31 26.45
CA THR A 215 -23.35 -10.46 26.16
C THR A 215 -24.04 -11.09 27.37
N THR A 216 -23.72 -10.68 28.61
CA THR A 216 -24.18 -11.40 29.82
C THR A 216 -24.82 -10.47 30.86
N PHE A 217 -25.97 -10.89 31.41
CA PHE A 217 -26.67 -10.26 32.54
C PHE A 217 -26.49 -11.11 33.82
N PRO A 218 -26.17 -10.53 35.00
CA PRO A 218 -25.81 -11.30 36.21
C PRO A 218 -27.00 -12.01 36.89
N ASP A 219 -26.78 -13.20 37.45
CA ASP A 219 -27.66 -13.87 38.42
C ASP A 219 -27.05 -13.82 39.83
N LYS A 220 -27.77 -13.26 40.80
CA LYS A 220 -27.26 -12.98 42.16
C LYS A 220 -27.43 -14.15 43.14
N THR A 221 -27.99 -15.28 42.72
CA THR A 221 -28.48 -16.32 43.65
C THR A 221 -27.59 -17.57 43.80
N ALA A 222 -26.50 -17.69 43.03
CA ALA A 222 -25.65 -18.88 43.06
C ALA A 222 -24.55 -18.83 44.17
N PRO A 223 -24.30 -19.94 44.91
CA PRO A 223 -23.23 -20.03 45.92
C PRO A 223 -21.84 -19.72 45.34
N SER A 224 -20.97 -19.06 46.13
CA SER A 224 -19.70 -18.47 45.64
C SER A 224 -18.40 -19.03 46.22
N PRO A 225 -17.47 -19.50 45.37
CA PRO A 225 -16.05 -19.52 45.70
C PRO A 225 -15.54 -18.08 45.93
N LEU A 226 -14.46 -17.94 46.70
CA LEU A 226 -13.83 -16.65 46.98
C LEU A 226 -13.08 -16.14 45.73
N ASP A 227 -13.36 -14.91 45.28
CA ASP A 227 -12.52 -14.20 44.30
C ASP A 227 -11.17 -13.87 44.97
N ARG A 228 -10.12 -14.56 44.54
CA ARG A 228 -8.75 -14.39 45.06
C ARG A 228 -7.92 -13.43 44.20
N VAL A 229 -8.37 -13.14 42.98
CA VAL A 229 -7.61 -12.32 42.02
C VAL A 229 -7.89 -10.84 42.26
N LYS A 230 -9.09 -10.44 42.72
CA LYS A 230 -9.44 -9.04 43.03
C LYS A 230 -9.00 -8.07 41.92
N ARG A 231 -9.08 -8.53 40.65
CA ARG A 231 -8.65 -7.82 39.43
C ARG A 231 -7.14 -7.51 39.32
N GLN A 232 -6.28 -8.17 40.08
CA GLN A 232 -4.83 -8.08 40.00
C GLN A 232 -4.26 -9.13 39.02
N PHE A 233 -4.28 -8.83 37.72
CA PHE A 233 -3.75 -9.73 36.68
C PHE A 233 -2.24 -9.56 36.44
N LYS A 234 -1.47 -9.32 37.50
CA LYS A 234 -0.01 -9.22 37.45
C LYS A 234 0.56 -10.26 38.41
N ALA A 235 1.23 -11.27 37.85
CA ALA A 235 1.97 -12.24 38.64
C ALA A 235 3.41 -11.76 38.84
N ALA A 236 4.02 -12.09 39.99
CA ALA A 236 5.42 -11.78 40.27
C ALA A 236 6.40 -12.75 39.60
N ALA A 237 5.93 -13.94 39.25
CA ALA A 237 6.71 -15.01 38.64
C ALA A 237 5.81 -15.85 37.70
N PRO A 238 6.38 -16.54 36.71
CA PRO A 238 5.66 -17.56 35.93
C PRO A 238 4.98 -18.59 36.84
N ASN A 239 3.87 -19.16 36.37
CA ASN A 239 3.10 -20.21 37.05
C ASN A 239 2.62 -19.86 38.48
N ARG A 240 2.33 -18.58 38.74
CA ARG A 240 1.65 -18.15 39.98
C ARG A 240 0.16 -17.91 39.78
N LEU A 241 -0.23 -17.43 38.60
CA LEU A 241 -1.62 -17.18 38.25
C LEU A 241 -1.83 -17.59 36.80
N TRP A 242 -2.66 -18.61 36.60
CA TRP A 242 -3.23 -18.94 35.31
C TRP A 242 -4.64 -18.39 35.22
N VAL A 243 -4.97 -17.86 34.05
CA VAL A 243 -6.29 -17.32 33.74
C VAL A 243 -6.82 -18.05 32.53
N SER A 244 -8.07 -18.51 32.57
CA SER A 244 -8.69 -19.22 31.46
C SER A 244 -10.03 -18.63 31.04
N ASP A 245 -10.26 -18.67 29.73
CA ASP A 245 -11.54 -18.33 29.14
C ASP A 245 -11.69 -19.05 27.79
N PHE A 246 -12.91 -19.14 27.28
CA PHE A 246 -13.16 -19.63 25.93
C PHE A 246 -14.00 -18.66 25.11
N THR A 247 -13.91 -18.79 23.80
CA THR A 247 -14.68 -17.98 22.88
C THR A 247 -15.25 -18.83 21.75
N TYR A 248 -16.33 -18.39 21.13
CA TYR A 248 -16.93 -19.08 19.98
C TYR A 248 -16.57 -18.37 18.67
N VAL A 249 -16.44 -19.18 17.61
CA VAL A 249 -16.05 -18.79 16.26
C VAL A 249 -17.08 -19.32 15.29
N ALA A 250 -17.64 -18.44 14.46
CA ALA A 250 -18.57 -18.83 13.41
C ALA A 250 -17.84 -19.50 12.24
N THR A 251 -18.37 -20.63 11.79
CA THR A 251 -17.94 -21.37 10.60
C THR A 251 -19.15 -21.71 9.73
N TRP A 252 -18.93 -22.18 8.51
CA TRP A 252 -20.03 -22.64 7.63
C TRP A 252 -20.80 -23.85 8.18
N GLN A 253 -20.21 -24.58 9.13
CA GLN A 253 -20.78 -25.80 9.72
C GLN A 253 -21.42 -25.53 11.10
N GLY A 254 -21.55 -24.25 11.49
CA GLY A 254 -21.98 -23.84 12.82
C GLY A 254 -20.84 -23.20 13.62
N PHE A 255 -20.90 -23.31 14.94
CA PHE A 255 -19.91 -22.70 15.83
C PHE A 255 -18.88 -23.71 16.31
N VAL A 256 -17.63 -23.24 16.40
CA VAL A 256 -16.56 -23.94 17.13
C VAL A 256 -16.15 -23.10 18.33
N TYR A 257 -15.65 -23.76 19.37
CA TYR A 257 -15.25 -23.16 20.64
C TYR A 257 -13.74 -23.23 20.77
N VAL A 258 -13.11 -22.17 21.25
CA VAL A 258 -11.66 -22.08 21.45
C VAL A 258 -11.40 -21.68 22.90
N ALA A 259 -10.81 -22.57 23.69
CA ALA A 259 -10.34 -22.28 25.05
C ALA A 259 -8.87 -21.88 25.04
N PHE A 260 -8.50 -20.98 25.97
CA PHE A 260 -7.12 -20.61 26.26
C PHE A 260 -6.88 -20.68 27.77
N VAL A 261 -5.68 -21.13 28.15
CA VAL A 261 -5.09 -21.02 29.49
C VAL A 261 -3.87 -20.14 29.36
N ILE A 262 -3.83 -19.05 30.13
CA ILE A 262 -2.85 -17.97 29.98
C ILE A 262 -2.14 -17.76 31.31
N ASP A 263 -0.81 -17.76 31.28
CA ASP A 263 0.01 -17.36 32.41
C ASP A 263 0.04 -15.84 32.54
N ALA A 264 -0.43 -15.30 33.67
CA ALA A 264 -0.57 -13.86 33.86
C ALA A 264 0.77 -13.11 33.95
N PHE A 265 1.90 -13.79 34.19
CA PHE A 265 3.22 -13.15 34.30
C PHE A 265 3.63 -12.45 33.00
N ALA A 266 3.83 -13.24 31.94
CA ALA A 266 4.23 -12.76 30.62
C ALA A 266 3.06 -12.73 29.62
N ARG A 267 1.86 -13.12 30.05
CA ARG A 267 0.67 -13.33 29.20
C ARG A 267 0.86 -14.47 28.20
N ARG A 268 1.77 -15.41 28.47
CA ARG A 268 2.02 -16.56 27.59
C ARG A 268 0.79 -17.47 27.60
N ILE A 269 0.36 -17.90 26.42
CA ILE A 269 -0.67 -18.93 26.29
C ILE A 269 0.01 -20.28 26.54
N VAL A 270 -0.35 -20.93 27.63
CA VAL A 270 0.26 -22.19 28.09
C VAL A 270 -0.58 -23.40 27.73
N GLY A 271 -1.84 -23.20 27.35
CA GLY A 271 -2.71 -24.26 26.87
C GLY A 271 -3.85 -23.69 26.03
N TRP A 272 -4.32 -24.46 25.06
CA TRP A 272 -5.44 -24.08 24.21
C TRP A 272 -6.10 -25.30 23.59
N ARG A 273 -7.39 -25.19 23.24
CA ARG A 273 -8.13 -26.26 22.57
C ARG A 273 -9.22 -25.70 21.70
N VAL A 274 -9.34 -26.20 20.47
CA VAL A 274 -10.52 -25.97 19.62
C VAL A 274 -11.45 -27.18 19.71
N SER A 275 -12.75 -26.94 19.87
CA SER A 275 -13.77 -27.98 19.97
C SER A 275 -14.99 -27.68 19.11
N ARG A 276 -15.66 -28.74 18.64
CA ARG A 276 -16.97 -28.65 17.97
C ARG A 276 -18.12 -28.53 18.98
N THR A 277 -17.89 -28.84 20.26
CA THR A 277 -18.91 -28.85 21.31
C THR A 277 -18.45 -28.03 22.53
N ALA A 278 -19.42 -27.44 23.24
CA ALA A 278 -19.19 -26.58 24.40
C ALA A 278 -19.13 -27.34 25.74
N HIS A 279 -18.88 -28.65 25.73
CA HIS A 279 -18.85 -29.46 26.95
C HIS A 279 -17.62 -29.16 27.82
N ALA A 280 -17.68 -29.41 29.13
CA ALA A 280 -16.55 -29.15 30.04
C ALA A 280 -15.23 -29.83 29.63
N GLY A 281 -15.28 -30.93 28.86
CA GLY A 281 -14.11 -31.69 28.43
C GLY A 281 -13.08 -30.88 27.62
N PHE A 282 -13.49 -29.98 26.72
CA PHE A 282 -12.48 -29.28 25.90
C PHE A 282 -11.69 -28.23 26.69
N VAL A 283 -12.31 -27.66 27.72
CA VAL A 283 -11.64 -26.74 28.64
C VAL A 283 -10.64 -27.51 29.52
N LEU A 284 -11.00 -28.73 29.92
CA LEU A 284 -10.10 -29.66 30.61
C LEU A 284 -8.91 -30.02 29.72
N ASP A 285 -9.11 -30.33 28.44
CA ASP A 285 -8.02 -30.62 27.50
C ASP A 285 -7.01 -29.47 27.40
N ALA A 286 -7.48 -28.21 27.38
CA ALA A 286 -6.61 -27.04 27.38
C ALA A 286 -5.81 -26.91 28.69
N LEU A 287 -6.42 -27.26 29.83
CA LEU A 287 -5.74 -27.31 31.13
C LEU A 287 -4.71 -28.44 31.17
N GLU A 288 -5.02 -29.63 30.67
CA GLU A 288 -4.09 -30.76 30.58
C GLU A 288 -2.86 -30.41 29.74
N GLN A 289 -3.05 -29.72 28.61
CA GLN A 289 -1.93 -29.23 27.80
C GLN A 289 -1.02 -28.30 28.62
N ALA A 290 -1.60 -27.36 29.36
CA ALA A 290 -0.85 -26.44 30.21
C ALA A 290 -0.10 -27.16 31.34
N LEU A 291 -0.74 -28.12 32.00
CA LEU A 291 -0.12 -28.93 33.05
C LEU A 291 1.04 -29.76 32.50
N HIS A 292 0.87 -30.35 31.32
CA HIS A 292 1.90 -31.16 30.68
C HIS A 292 3.12 -30.34 30.26
N GLU A 293 2.90 -29.16 29.67
CA GLU A 293 3.98 -28.25 29.25
C GLU A 293 4.70 -27.67 30.47
N ARG A 294 3.96 -27.21 31.48
CA ARG A 294 4.51 -26.38 32.56
C ARG A 294 4.96 -27.14 33.79
N ARG A 295 4.40 -28.34 34.03
CA ARG A 295 4.68 -29.20 35.19
C ARG A 295 4.83 -28.39 36.50
N PRO A 296 3.83 -27.58 36.87
CA PRO A 296 3.93 -26.74 38.05
C PRO A 296 4.17 -27.61 39.30
N VAL A 297 4.98 -27.10 40.23
CA VAL A 297 5.23 -27.79 41.49
C VAL A 297 3.91 -27.96 42.23
N HIS A 298 3.57 -29.20 42.59
CA HIS A 298 2.36 -29.52 43.32
C HIS A 298 2.33 -28.76 44.66
N GLY A 299 1.26 -28.01 44.93
CA GLY A 299 1.18 -27.14 46.11
C GLY A 299 2.08 -25.89 46.05
N GLY A 300 2.65 -25.57 44.88
CA GLY A 300 3.49 -24.40 44.66
C GLY A 300 2.76 -23.05 44.69
N GLY A 301 1.50 -23.01 45.13
CA GLY A 301 0.68 -21.80 45.19
C GLY A 301 0.26 -21.25 43.83
N LEU A 302 0.12 -22.12 42.81
CA LEU A 302 -0.48 -21.74 41.53
C LEU A 302 -1.99 -21.56 41.72
N VAL A 303 -2.48 -20.36 41.41
CA VAL A 303 -3.90 -20.05 41.35
C VAL A 303 -4.39 -20.21 39.91
N HIS A 304 -5.50 -20.90 39.71
CA HIS A 304 -6.18 -20.97 38.42
C HIS A 304 -7.50 -20.22 38.49
N HIS A 305 -7.60 -19.15 37.71
CA HIS A 305 -8.75 -18.26 37.67
C HIS A 305 -9.55 -18.42 36.39
N SER A 306 -10.85 -18.66 36.50
CA SER A 306 -11.76 -18.75 35.37
C SER A 306 -13.01 -17.91 35.60
N ASP A 307 -13.68 -17.53 34.50
CA ASP A 307 -15.06 -17.07 34.60
C ASP A 307 -15.98 -18.24 35.02
N ARG A 308 -17.16 -17.92 35.50
CA ARG A 308 -18.10 -18.82 36.15
C ARG A 308 -18.97 -19.62 35.18
N GLY A 309 -18.49 -19.80 33.95
CA GLY A 309 -19.16 -20.63 32.95
C GLY A 309 -19.36 -22.05 33.48
N VAL A 310 -20.53 -22.65 33.19
CA VAL A 310 -20.91 -23.99 33.65
C VAL A 310 -19.84 -25.06 33.35
N GLN A 311 -19.01 -24.84 32.33
CA GLN A 311 -17.87 -25.68 31.98
C GLN A 311 -16.78 -25.68 33.05
N TYR A 312 -16.41 -24.49 33.56
CA TYR A 312 -15.34 -24.31 34.55
C TYR A 312 -15.76 -24.67 35.98
N VAL A 313 -17.06 -24.65 36.26
CA VAL A 313 -17.61 -25.05 37.58
C VAL A 313 -17.99 -26.55 37.60
N SER A 314 -17.68 -27.30 36.54
CA SER A 314 -17.98 -28.73 36.51
C SER A 314 -17.15 -29.51 37.54
N ILE A 315 -17.73 -30.59 38.08
CA ILE A 315 -17.10 -31.45 39.08
C ILE A 315 -15.74 -31.95 38.58
N LYS A 316 -15.70 -32.50 37.36
CA LYS A 316 -14.46 -33.00 36.73
C LYS A 316 -13.36 -31.96 36.66
N TYR A 317 -13.70 -30.71 36.34
CA TYR A 317 -12.71 -29.63 36.26
C TYR A 317 -12.15 -29.28 37.64
N SER A 318 -13.04 -29.18 38.64
CA SER A 318 -12.66 -28.85 40.02
C SER A 318 -11.83 -29.97 40.67
N GLU A 319 -12.21 -31.23 40.46
CA GLU A 319 -11.45 -32.41 40.90
C GLU A 319 -10.04 -32.42 40.30
N ARG A 320 -9.93 -32.18 38.99
CA ARG A 320 -8.62 -32.20 38.33
C ARG A 320 -7.69 -31.09 38.82
N LEU A 321 -8.22 -29.90 39.10
CA LEU A 321 -7.45 -28.81 39.70
C LEU A 321 -6.92 -29.20 41.08
N ALA A 322 -7.75 -29.85 41.91
CA ALA A 322 -7.34 -30.34 43.22
C ALA A 322 -6.25 -31.43 43.11
N GLU A 323 -6.39 -32.38 42.18
CA GLU A 323 -5.37 -33.41 41.89
C GLU A 323 -4.05 -32.80 41.39
N ALA A 324 -4.10 -31.69 40.66
CA ALA A 324 -2.92 -30.95 40.24
C ALA A 324 -2.29 -30.12 41.36
N GLY A 325 -2.95 -29.98 42.52
CA GLY A 325 -2.50 -29.10 43.61
C GLY A 325 -2.61 -27.63 43.26
N ILE A 326 -3.57 -27.28 42.40
CA ILE A 326 -3.85 -25.92 41.93
C ILE A 326 -5.02 -25.35 42.72
N GLU A 327 -4.88 -24.11 43.17
CA GLU A 327 -5.94 -23.43 43.91
C GLU A 327 -6.97 -22.81 42.94
N PRO A 328 -8.23 -23.26 42.94
CA PRO A 328 -9.25 -22.66 42.10
C PRO A 328 -9.63 -21.27 42.62
N SER A 329 -9.77 -20.32 41.70
CA SER A 329 -10.38 -19.02 41.91
C SER A 329 -11.43 -18.79 40.83
N VAL A 330 -12.58 -18.23 41.20
CA VAL A 330 -13.66 -17.94 40.25
C VAL A 330 -14.12 -16.51 40.44
N GLY A 331 -14.34 -15.79 39.35
CA GLY A 331 -14.87 -14.43 39.36
C GLY A 331 -16.27 -14.32 39.99
N SER A 332 -16.66 -13.10 40.36
CA SER A 332 -18.02 -12.80 40.81
C SER A 332 -19.01 -12.86 39.64
N VAL A 333 -20.29 -13.21 39.90
CA VAL A 333 -21.25 -13.45 38.81
C VAL A 333 -21.51 -12.17 38.02
N GLY A 334 -21.29 -12.21 36.70
CA GLY A 334 -21.69 -11.17 35.75
C GLY A 334 -20.81 -9.92 35.76
N ASP A 335 -19.59 -10.03 36.29
CA ASP A 335 -18.58 -8.98 36.26
C ASP A 335 -17.45 -9.33 35.27
N SER A 336 -17.52 -8.81 34.05
CA SER A 336 -16.50 -9.01 33.00
C SER A 336 -15.10 -8.51 33.41
N TYR A 337 -15.00 -7.67 34.44
CA TYR A 337 -13.71 -7.17 34.92
C TYR A 337 -12.89 -8.23 35.67
N ASP A 338 -13.53 -9.31 36.14
CA ASP A 338 -12.86 -10.34 36.93
C ASP A 338 -12.05 -11.31 36.05
N ASN A 339 -12.30 -11.36 34.73
CA ASN A 339 -11.52 -12.16 33.77
C ASN A 339 -10.90 -11.32 32.62
N ALA A 340 -10.66 -10.04 32.86
CA ALA A 340 -10.29 -9.07 31.82
C ALA A 340 -9.00 -9.42 31.03
N LEU A 341 -8.06 -10.17 31.65
CA LEU A 341 -6.86 -10.63 30.95
C LEU A 341 -7.20 -11.64 29.85
N ALA A 342 -8.01 -12.66 30.17
CA ALA A 342 -8.38 -13.66 29.18
C ALA A 342 -9.34 -13.08 28.12
N GLU A 343 -10.29 -12.22 28.53
CA GLU A 343 -11.12 -11.46 27.58
C GLU A 343 -10.27 -10.63 26.61
N THR A 344 -9.18 -10.04 27.10
CA THR A 344 -8.24 -9.32 26.25
C THR A 344 -7.58 -10.26 25.24
N ILE A 345 -7.12 -11.45 25.64
CA ILE A 345 -6.53 -12.41 24.68
C ILE A 345 -7.58 -12.88 23.66
N ASN A 346 -8.79 -13.21 24.11
CA ASN A 346 -9.92 -13.55 23.23
C ASN A 346 -10.23 -12.44 22.23
N GLY A 347 -10.23 -11.18 22.67
CA GLY A 347 -10.40 -10.02 21.80
C GLY A 347 -9.27 -9.83 20.79
N LEU A 348 -8.00 -10.14 21.15
CA LEU A 348 -6.91 -10.18 20.17
C LEU A 348 -7.14 -11.27 19.15
N TYR A 349 -7.37 -12.50 19.62
CA TYR A 349 -7.57 -13.66 18.76
C TYR A 349 -8.69 -13.42 17.74
N LYS A 350 -9.82 -12.90 18.21
CA LYS A 350 -10.96 -12.57 17.34
C LYS A 350 -10.62 -11.51 16.30
N ALA A 351 -9.96 -10.42 16.69
CA ALA A 351 -9.62 -9.33 15.77
C ALA A 351 -8.51 -9.72 14.78
N GLU A 352 -7.48 -10.43 15.25
CA GLU A 352 -6.25 -10.70 14.49
C GLU A 352 -6.36 -11.91 13.58
N VAL A 353 -7.16 -12.90 13.98
CA VAL A 353 -7.33 -14.16 13.26
C VAL A 353 -8.76 -14.24 12.74
N ILE A 354 -9.74 -14.34 13.63
CA ILE A 354 -11.07 -14.81 13.27
C ILE A 354 -11.81 -13.88 12.31
N HIS A 355 -11.95 -12.60 12.67
CA HIS A 355 -12.70 -11.64 11.87
C HIS A 355 -12.00 -11.29 10.55
N ARG A 356 -10.66 -11.36 10.55
CA ARG A 356 -9.86 -10.91 9.41
C ARG A 356 -9.59 -11.99 8.38
N ARG A 357 -9.30 -13.23 8.84
CA ARG A 357 -9.02 -14.37 7.96
C ARG A 357 -10.29 -15.15 7.61
N GLY A 358 -11.40 -14.88 8.28
CA GLY A 358 -12.70 -15.46 7.94
C GLY A 358 -13.23 -14.99 6.57
N PRO A 359 -14.34 -15.59 6.09
CA PRO A 359 -15.16 -16.61 6.75
C PRO A 359 -14.49 -17.99 6.82
N TRP A 360 -14.76 -18.75 7.88
CA TRP A 360 -14.14 -20.05 8.15
C TRP A 360 -14.98 -21.20 7.62
N ARG A 361 -14.36 -22.11 6.85
CA ARG A 361 -15.06 -23.21 6.18
C ARG A 361 -15.23 -24.46 7.04
N SER A 362 -14.28 -24.74 7.93
CA SER A 362 -14.27 -25.97 8.74
C SER A 362 -13.61 -25.75 10.10
N PHE A 363 -13.82 -26.72 10.98
CA PHE A 363 -13.16 -26.82 12.27
C PHE A 363 -11.63 -26.87 12.14
N GLU A 364 -11.11 -27.68 11.23
CA GLU A 364 -9.67 -27.89 11.01
C GLU A 364 -8.97 -26.59 10.62
N ALA A 365 -9.64 -25.76 9.81
CA ALA A 365 -9.10 -24.45 9.42
C ALA A 365 -8.93 -23.51 10.62
N VAL A 366 -9.90 -23.51 11.54
CA VAL A 366 -9.83 -22.73 12.79
C VAL A 366 -8.76 -23.31 13.72
N GLU A 367 -8.71 -24.63 13.86
CA GLU A 367 -7.71 -25.33 14.69
C GLU A 367 -6.28 -25.02 14.24
N PHE A 368 -6.00 -25.14 12.95
CA PHE A 368 -4.69 -24.83 12.40
C PHE A 368 -4.33 -23.33 12.54
N ALA A 369 -5.27 -22.43 12.26
CA ALA A 369 -5.03 -21.00 12.44
C ALA A 369 -4.84 -20.61 13.92
N THR A 370 -5.47 -21.33 14.85
CA THR A 370 -5.25 -21.16 16.29
C THR A 370 -3.83 -21.58 16.66
N LEU A 371 -3.38 -22.75 16.18
CA LEU A 371 -2.01 -23.23 16.37
C LEU A 371 -0.97 -22.19 15.91
N GLU A 372 -1.07 -21.74 14.65
CA GLU A 372 -0.15 -20.74 14.10
C GLU A 372 -0.14 -19.44 14.91
N TRP A 373 -1.33 -18.98 15.32
CA TRP A 373 -1.45 -17.74 16.07
C TRP A 373 -0.91 -17.86 17.48
N VAL A 374 -1.13 -18.98 18.17
CA VAL A 374 -0.59 -19.22 19.52
C VAL A 374 0.94 -19.28 19.50
N ASP A 375 1.53 -20.02 18.54
CA ASP A 375 2.99 -20.06 18.36
C ASP A 375 3.55 -18.65 18.13
N TRP A 376 2.98 -17.92 17.17
CA TRP A 376 3.40 -16.54 16.90
C TRP A 376 3.19 -15.62 18.10
N PHE A 377 2.07 -15.76 18.81
CA PHE A 377 1.73 -14.95 19.97
C PHE A 377 2.78 -15.14 21.08
N ASN A 378 3.18 -16.38 21.34
CA ASN A 378 4.14 -16.68 22.40
C ASN A 378 5.58 -16.31 22.03
N HIS A 379 5.99 -16.57 20.79
CA HIS A 379 7.41 -16.53 20.42
C HIS A 379 7.83 -15.30 19.61
N ARG A 380 6.88 -14.55 19.01
CA ARG A 380 7.21 -13.43 18.10
C ARG A 380 6.43 -12.15 18.40
N ARG A 381 5.26 -12.25 19.03
CA ARG A 381 4.40 -11.08 19.25
C ARG A 381 4.96 -10.14 20.31
N LEU A 382 5.25 -8.90 19.94
CA LEU A 382 5.63 -7.86 20.87
C LEU A 382 4.44 -7.39 21.70
N LEU A 383 4.59 -7.45 23.03
CA LEU A 383 3.60 -6.98 23.99
C LEU A 383 4.14 -5.81 24.82
N GLU A 384 3.47 -4.67 24.73
CA GLU A 384 3.84 -3.45 25.47
C GLU A 384 3.90 -3.63 27.00
N PRO A 385 2.96 -4.36 27.65
CA PRO A 385 2.99 -4.53 29.11
C PRO A 385 4.22 -5.24 29.68
N ILE A 386 4.94 -6.00 28.86
CA ILE A 386 6.15 -6.73 29.24
C ILE A 386 7.41 -6.15 28.61
N GLY A 387 7.38 -4.86 28.20
CA GLY A 387 8.55 -4.18 27.65
C GLY A 387 8.72 -4.28 26.14
N ASN A 388 7.73 -4.80 25.40
CA ASN A 388 7.77 -5.02 23.94
C ASN A 388 8.72 -6.12 23.50
N ILE A 389 8.68 -7.21 24.25
CA ILE A 389 9.30 -8.47 23.90
C ILE A 389 8.20 -9.54 23.76
N PRO A 390 8.50 -10.69 23.12
CA PRO A 390 7.62 -11.84 23.11
C PRO A 390 7.40 -12.43 24.53
N PRO A 391 6.20 -13.00 24.82
CA PRO A 391 5.94 -13.69 26.08
C PRO A 391 6.99 -14.74 26.47
N ALA A 392 7.43 -15.56 25.52
CA ALA A 392 8.45 -16.58 25.79
C ALA A 392 9.81 -15.97 26.19
N GLU A 393 10.22 -14.88 25.53
CA GLU A 393 11.46 -14.15 25.85
C GLU A 393 11.39 -13.51 27.25
N ALA A 394 10.24 -12.96 27.64
CA ALA A 394 10.06 -12.39 28.99
C ALA A 394 10.18 -13.44 30.09
N GLU A 395 9.68 -14.65 29.86
CA GLU A 395 9.83 -15.77 30.81
C GLU A 395 11.26 -16.28 30.85
N GLU A 396 11.92 -16.42 29.70
CA GLU A 396 13.32 -16.83 29.61
C GLU A 396 14.24 -15.85 30.38
N GLN A 397 14.01 -14.54 30.22
CA GLN A 397 14.72 -13.52 30.99
C GLN A 397 14.51 -13.67 32.50
N TYR A 398 13.30 -14.00 32.94
CA TYR A 398 13.02 -14.22 34.36
C TYR A 398 13.81 -15.41 34.91
N TYR A 399 13.82 -16.55 34.21
CA TYR A 399 14.56 -17.73 34.67
C TYR A 399 16.07 -17.51 34.62
N ALA A 400 16.59 -16.85 33.57
CA ALA A 400 18.01 -16.49 33.51
C ALA A 400 18.44 -15.62 34.71
N MET A 401 17.62 -14.67 35.13
CA MET A 401 17.87 -13.84 36.32
C MET A 401 17.85 -14.63 37.64
N LEU A 402 17.17 -15.79 37.71
CA LEU A 402 17.18 -16.65 38.89
C LEU A 402 18.40 -17.56 38.93
N ASP A 403 18.97 -17.91 37.78
CA ASP A 403 20.16 -18.76 37.67
C ASP A 403 21.46 -17.96 37.91
N GLU A 404 21.51 -16.68 37.54
CA GLU A 404 22.66 -15.78 37.81
C GLU A 404 23.07 -15.70 39.30
N PRO A 405 22.17 -15.52 40.29
CA PRO A 405 22.55 -15.50 41.70
C PRO A 405 23.02 -16.87 42.24
N ALA A 406 22.80 -17.98 41.53
CA ALA A 406 23.29 -19.30 41.92
C ALA A 406 24.73 -19.59 41.43
N MET A 407 25.24 -18.86 40.42
CA MET A 407 26.58 -19.04 39.86
C MET A 407 27.65 -18.09 40.44
N ALA A 408 27.25 -17.08 41.21
CA ALA A 408 28.14 -16.09 41.81
C ALA A 408 28.40 -16.32 43.32
N ALA A 409 27.98 -17.46 43.87
CA ALA A 409 28.07 -17.81 45.29
C ALA A 409 29.13 -18.89 45.56
#